data_AF-A0A382X3Q6-F1
#
_entry.id   AF-A0A382X3Q6-F1
#
_cell.length_a   1.000
_cell.length_b   1.000
_cell.length_c   1.000
_cell.angle_alpha   90.00
_cell.angle_beta   90.00
_cell.angle_gamma   90.00
#
_symmetry.space_group_name_H-M   'P 1'
#
loop_
_entity.id
_entity.type
_entity.pdbx_description
1 polymer ?
#
loop_
_entity_poly.entity_id
_entity_poly.type
_entity_poly.pdbx_seq_one_letter_code
_entity_poly.pdbx_strand_id
1 'polypeptide(L)'
;MMPQGNNKFTERFKRVMQIAREEAARLQHDYIATEHLLLAFIRDGESTAAHMLGNLGIDLEELRQSIEEATVSQSGALTIGQVPFTPRAKQALEIAAHEANAMKAKNVGTEHLLLALVR
;
A
#
# COMPACT_ATOMS: atom_id res chain seq x y z
N MET A 1 -9.05 11.35 -2.20
CA MET A 1 -8.92 11.86 -0.82
C MET A 1 -8.61 10.70 0.11
N MET A 2 -7.56 10.78 0.93
CA MET A 2 -7.29 9.77 1.98
C MET A 2 -8.42 9.77 3.01
N PRO A 3 -8.78 8.61 3.61
CA PRO A 3 -9.81 8.57 4.65
C PRO A 3 -9.43 9.48 5.83
N GLN A 4 -10.37 10.35 6.22
CA GLN A 4 -10.21 11.32 7.30
C GLN A 4 -10.52 10.63 8.63
N GLY A 5 -9.51 10.03 9.25
CA GLY A 5 -9.54 9.61 10.65
C GLY A 5 -8.72 10.57 11.51
N ASN A 6 -9.08 10.74 12.78
CA ASN A 6 -8.38 11.61 13.73
C ASN A 6 -6.93 11.18 14.05
N ASN A 7 -6.44 10.08 13.46
CA ASN A 7 -5.11 9.54 13.65
C ASN A 7 -4.16 10.03 12.56
N LYS A 8 -3.00 10.53 12.98
CA LYS A 8 -1.92 10.89 12.06
C LYS A 8 -1.32 9.61 11.46
N PHE A 9 -0.94 9.65 10.18
CA PHE A 9 -0.13 8.60 9.57
C PHE A 9 1.33 8.72 10.03
N THR A 10 2.00 7.60 10.24
CA THR A 10 3.46 7.60 10.47
C THR A 10 4.21 8.14 9.25
N GLU A 11 5.40 8.69 9.44
CA GLU A 11 6.22 9.17 8.31
C GLU A 11 6.55 8.03 7.33
N ARG A 12 6.77 6.81 7.84
CA ARG A 12 6.98 5.63 6.99
C ARG A 12 5.73 5.25 6.21
N PHE A 13 4.53 5.36 6.80
CA PHE A 13 3.28 5.18 6.04
C PHE A 13 3.17 6.18 4.90
N LYS A 14 3.47 7.47 5.13
CA LYS A 14 3.45 8.50 4.08
C LYS A 14 4.45 8.19 2.97
N ARG A 15 5.64 7.71 3.32
CA ARG A 15 6.67 7.24 2.38
C ARG A 15 6.14 6.09 1.53
N VAL A 16 5.55 5.06 2.13
CA VAL A 16 4.94 3.94 1.38
C VAL A 16 3.84 4.44 0.43
N MET A 17 3.01 5.39 0.84
CA MET A 17 2.00 5.98 -0.05
C MET A 17 2.62 6.75 -1.23
N GLN A 18 3.77 7.37 -1.03
CA GLN A 18 4.52 8.01 -2.11
C GLN A 18 5.08 6.97 -3.07
N ILE A 19 5.71 5.91 -2.54
CA ILE A 19 6.24 4.81 -3.36
C ILE A 19 5.10 4.13 -4.14
N ALA A 20 3.92 3.92 -3.54
CA ALA A 20 2.78 3.32 -4.24
C ALA A 20 2.29 4.15 -5.44
N ARG A 21 2.42 5.48 -5.39
CA ARG A 21 2.16 6.35 -6.56
C ARG A 21 3.20 6.16 -7.64
N GLU A 22 4.46 6.01 -7.25
CA GLU A 22 5.56 5.74 -8.18
C GLU A 22 5.41 4.37 -8.84
N GLU A 23 4.96 3.35 -8.10
CA GLU A 23 4.65 2.03 -8.66
C GLU A 23 3.47 2.08 -9.63
N ALA A 24 2.39 2.81 -9.29
CA ALA A 24 1.29 3.04 -10.21
C ALA A 24 1.77 3.68 -11.52
N ALA A 25 2.59 4.73 -11.42
CA ALA A 25 3.17 5.40 -12.58
C ALA A 25 4.11 4.48 -13.39
N ARG A 26 4.94 3.67 -12.72
CA ARG A 26 5.85 2.70 -13.35
C ARG A 26 5.09 1.63 -14.13
N LEU A 27 3.95 1.20 -13.61
CA LEU A 27 3.06 0.23 -14.26
C LEU A 27 2.05 0.87 -15.22
N GLN A 28 2.17 2.19 -15.45
CA GLN A 28 1.29 3.00 -16.31
C GLN A 28 -0.19 2.98 -15.89
N HIS A 29 -0.46 2.78 -14.61
CA HIS A 29 -1.79 2.87 -14.03
C HIS A 29 -2.09 4.30 -13.56
N ASP A 30 -3.26 4.81 -13.94
CA ASP A 30 -3.78 6.11 -13.51
C ASP A 30 -4.57 6.02 -12.19
N TYR A 31 -4.41 4.92 -11.45
CA TYR A 31 -5.00 4.68 -10.13
C TYR A 31 -4.01 3.97 -9.19
N ILE A 32 -4.24 4.08 -7.88
CA ILE A 32 -3.54 3.31 -6.85
C ILE A 32 -4.42 2.13 -6.44
N ALA A 33 -3.98 0.92 -6.75
CA ALA A 33 -4.61 -0.32 -6.36
C ALA A 33 -3.80 -1.03 -5.26
N THR A 34 -4.29 -2.19 -4.80
CA THR A 34 -3.71 -2.95 -3.69
C THR A 34 -2.32 -3.49 -4.02
N GLU A 35 -2.08 -3.87 -5.27
CA GLU A 35 -0.80 -4.31 -5.81
C GLU A 35 0.28 -3.22 -5.68
N HIS A 36 -0.06 -1.95 -5.95
CA HIS A 36 0.89 -0.84 -5.79
C HIS A 36 1.26 -0.61 -4.33
N LEU A 37 0.33 -0.85 -3.40
CA LEU A 37 0.58 -0.76 -1.96
C LEU A 37 1.53 -1.89 -1.50
N LEU A 38 1.32 -3.11 -2.00
CA LEU A 38 2.17 -4.26 -1.70
C LEU A 38 3.58 -4.08 -2.28
N LEU A 39 3.68 -3.68 -3.55
CA LEU A 39 4.96 -3.34 -4.19
C LEU A 39 5.69 -2.22 -3.44
N ALA A 40 4.95 -1.25 -2.90
CA ALA A 40 5.53 -0.19 -2.10
C ALA A 40 6.11 -0.67 -0.77
N PHE A 41 5.51 -1.66 -0.11
CA PHE A 41 6.13 -2.28 1.07
C PHE A 41 7.42 -2.99 0.73
N ILE A 42 7.41 -3.78 -0.33
CA ILE A 42 8.57 -4.55 -0.81
C ILE A 42 9.71 -3.58 -1.16
N ARG A 43 9.42 -2.53 -1.92
CA ARG A 43 10.41 -1.53 -2.35
C ARG A 43 10.91 -0.65 -1.21
N ASP A 44 10.08 -0.35 -0.20
CA ASP A 44 10.54 0.37 1.00
C ASP A 44 11.54 -0.48 1.80
N GLY A 45 11.32 -1.81 1.90
CA GLY A 45 12.23 -2.78 2.51
C GLY A 45 12.42 -2.67 4.03
N GLU A 46 12.17 -1.48 4.60
CA GLU A 46 12.31 -1.16 6.02
C GLU A 46 10.96 -1.04 6.74
N SER A 47 9.85 -1.16 6.02
CA SER A 47 8.53 -1.11 6.62
C SER A 47 8.30 -2.26 7.56
N THR A 48 7.54 -2.02 8.63
CA THR A 48 7.10 -3.09 9.53
C THR A 48 6.40 -4.19 8.73
N ALA A 49 5.64 -3.80 7.70
CA ALA A 49 5.00 -4.73 6.77
C ALA A 49 6.02 -5.63 6.02
N ALA A 50 7.08 -5.05 5.45
CA ALA A 50 8.13 -5.81 4.77
C ALA A 50 8.84 -6.78 5.72
N HIS A 51 9.16 -6.34 6.94
CA HIS A 51 9.75 -7.21 7.96
C HIS A 51 8.81 -8.33 8.38
N MET A 52 7.50 -8.07 8.52
CA MET A 52 6.51 -9.10 8.84
C MET A 52 6.43 -10.17 7.74
N LEU A 53 6.39 -9.76 6.47
CA LEU A 53 6.39 -10.68 5.33
C LEU A 53 7.66 -11.56 5.34
N GLY A 54 8.84 -10.95 5.53
CA GLY A 54 10.09 -11.70 5.64
C GLY A 54 10.13 -12.66 6.83
N ASN A 55 9.60 -12.24 7.99
CA ASN A 55 9.50 -13.10 9.18
C ASN A 55 8.55 -14.29 9.00
N LEU A 56 7.59 -14.19 8.07
CA LEU A 56 6.71 -15.30 7.68
C LEU A 56 7.38 -16.26 6.67
N GLY A 57 8.64 -16.03 6.32
CA GLY A 57 9.38 -16.84 5.35
C GLY A 57 9.03 -16.51 3.89
N ILE A 58 8.39 -15.38 3.63
CA ILE A 58 8.08 -14.93 2.27
C ILE A 58 9.32 -14.24 1.68
N ASP A 59 9.81 -14.74 0.56
CA ASP A 59 10.82 -14.05 -0.23
C ASP A 59 10.19 -12.82 -0.90
N LEU A 60 10.70 -11.63 -0.56
CA LEU A 60 10.14 -10.37 -1.05
C LEU A 60 10.34 -10.18 -2.56
N GLU A 61 11.40 -10.77 -3.13
CA GLU A 61 11.68 -10.68 -4.55
C GLU A 61 10.78 -11.63 -5.35
N GLU A 62 10.56 -12.86 -4.85
CA GLU A 62 9.58 -13.78 -5.43
C GLU A 62 8.15 -13.21 -5.35
N LEU A 63 7.79 -12.60 -4.22
CA LEU A 63 6.51 -11.92 -4.06
C LEU A 63 6.37 -10.74 -5.04
N ARG A 64 7.42 -9.95 -5.23
CA ARG A 64 7.44 -8.84 -6.20
C ARG A 64 7.12 -9.36 -7.61
N GLN A 65 7.83 -10.41 -8.04
CA GLN A 65 7.65 -11.02 -9.36
C GLN A 65 6.22 -11.55 -9.51
N SER A 66 5.71 -12.28 -8.52
CA SER A 66 4.34 -12.80 -8.52
C SER A 66 3.29 -11.70 -8.64
N ILE A 67 3.47 -10.56 -7.96
CA ILE A 67 2.56 -9.42 -8.06
C ILE A 67 2.64 -8.78 -9.46
N GLU A 68 3.84 -8.58 -9.99
CA GLU A 68 4.04 -8.00 -11.33
C GLU A 68 3.44 -8.88 -12.43
N GLU A 69 3.61 -10.21 -12.35
CA GLU A 69 3.02 -11.16 -13.29
C GLU A 69 1.49 -11.17 -13.23
N ALA A 70 0.91 -11.05 -12.03
CA ALA A 70 -0.52 -10.96 -11.84
C ALA A 70 -1.12 -9.60 -12.27
N THR A 71 -0.27 -8.59 -12.46
CA THR A 71 -0.68 -7.22 -12.78
C THR A 71 -0.52 -6.95 -14.27
N VAL A 72 -1.64 -6.85 -15.00
CA VAL A 72 -1.61 -6.47 -16.42
C VAL A 72 -1.32 -4.98 -16.52
N SER A 73 -0.24 -4.59 -17.19
CA SER A 73 -0.01 -3.19 -17.56
C SER A 73 -1.15 -2.71 -18.47
N GLN A 74 -1.96 -1.79 -17.97
CA GLN A 74 -2.95 -1.12 -18.81
C GLN A 74 -2.34 0.11 -19.47
N SER A 75 -2.36 0.17 -20.79
CA SER A 75 -1.97 1.35 -21.58
C SER A 75 -3.08 2.41 -21.49
N GLY A 76 -3.26 3.01 -20.31
CA GLY A 76 -4.13 4.16 -20.08
C GLY A 76 -3.37 5.47 -20.18
N ALA A 77 -4.02 6.52 -20.69
CA ALA A 77 -3.42 7.85 -20.72
C ALA A 77 -3.07 8.32 -19.30
N LEU A 78 -1.80 8.63 -19.04
CA LEU A 78 -1.33 9.14 -17.77
C LEU A 78 -2.05 10.45 -17.44
N THR A 79 -2.93 10.43 -16.44
CA THR A 79 -3.55 11.66 -15.94
C THR A 79 -2.55 12.37 -15.03
N ILE A 80 -2.06 13.54 -15.46
CA ILE A 80 -1.22 14.41 -14.63
C ILE A 80 -2.14 15.06 -13.60
N GLY A 81 -2.22 14.47 -12.39
CA GLY A 81 -3.12 14.93 -11.31
C GLY A 81 -3.06 14.07 -10.04
N GLN A 82 -4.08 14.23 -9.17
CA GLN A 82 -4.23 13.34 -8.00
C GLN A 82 -4.65 11.94 -8.48
N VAL A 83 -3.74 10.98 -8.43
CA VAL A 83 -4.03 9.57 -8.74
C VAL A 83 -5.08 9.04 -7.74
N PRO A 84 -6.30 8.67 -8.18
CA PRO A 84 -7.33 8.12 -7.31
C PRO A 84 -6.95 6.73 -6.79
N PHE A 85 -7.59 6.29 -5.71
CA PHE A 85 -7.50 4.91 -5.23
C PHE A 85 -8.63 4.06 -5.81
N THR A 86 -8.37 2.79 -6.10
CA THR A 86 -9.46 1.85 -6.40
C THR A 86 -10.36 1.65 -5.18
N PRO A 87 -11.62 1.20 -5.35
CA PRO A 87 -12.51 0.94 -4.22
C PRO A 87 -11.90 -0.01 -3.17
N ARG A 88 -11.21 -1.07 -3.63
CA ARG A 88 -10.50 -2.02 -2.74
C ARG A 88 -9.35 -1.37 -1.99
N ALA A 89 -8.52 -0.57 -2.66
CA ALA A 89 -7.43 0.14 -2.01
C ALA A 89 -7.96 1.17 -0.98
N LYS A 90 -9.04 1.88 -1.31
CA LYS A 90 -9.69 2.79 -0.38
C LYS A 90 -10.23 2.06 0.85
N GLN A 91 -10.90 0.92 0.64
CA GLN A 91 -11.40 0.08 1.72
C GLN A 91 -10.27 -0.43 2.61
N ALA A 92 -9.14 -0.87 2.05
CA ALA A 92 -7.97 -1.28 2.82
C ALA A 92 -7.42 -0.15 3.70
N LEU A 93 -7.36 1.09 3.19
CA LEU A 93 -6.94 2.26 3.98
C LEU A 93 -7.92 2.57 5.13
N GLU A 94 -9.22 2.42 4.89
CA GLU A 94 -10.25 2.59 5.93
C GLU A 94 -10.12 1.51 7.00
N ILE A 95 -9.96 0.24 6.61
CA ILE A 95 -9.74 -0.88 7.53
C ILE A 95 -8.46 -0.66 8.35
N ALA A 96 -7.37 -0.20 7.73
CA ALA A 96 -6.11 0.09 8.43
C ALA A 96 -6.30 1.16 9.52
N ALA A 97 -7.09 2.20 9.26
CA ALA A 97 -7.43 3.21 10.25
C ALA A 97 -8.28 2.64 11.39
N HIS A 98 -9.26 1.78 11.08
CA HIS A 98 -10.06 1.09 12.09
C HIS A 98 -9.22 0.16 12.96
N GLU A 99 -8.28 -0.57 12.38
CA GLU A 99 -7.37 -1.45 13.11
C GLU A 99 -6.45 -0.69 14.05
N ALA A 100 -5.86 0.42 13.58
CA ALA A 100 -5.04 1.27 14.43
C ALA A 100 -5.82 1.74 15.66
N ASN A 101 -7.10 2.12 15.48
CA ASN A 101 -7.97 2.47 16.59
C ASN A 101 -8.27 1.28 17.52
N ALA A 102 -8.57 0.10 16.96
CA ALA A 102 -8.83 -1.11 17.74
C ALA A 102 -7.62 -1.54 18.57
N MET A 103 -6.41 -1.34 18.04
CA MET A 103 -5.13 -1.59 18.71
C MET A 103 -4.71 -0.46 19.66
N LYS A 104 -5.49 0.62 19.77
CA LYS A 104 -5.16 1.84 20.53
C LYS A 104 -3.83 2.47 20.09
N ALA A 105 -3.45 2.28 18.83
CA ALA A 105 -2.27 2.87 18.23
C ALA A 105 -2.45 4.39 18.09
N LYS A 106 -1.41 5.16 18.41
CA LYS A 106 -1.41 6.62 18.30
C LYS A 106 -1.48 7.10 16.84
N ASN A 107 -0.91 6.31 15.93
CA ASN A 107 -0.76 6.64 14.51
C ASN A 107 -1.04 5.40 13.66
N VAL A 108 -1.50 5.60 12.42
CA VAL A 108 -1.64 4.52 11.44
C VAL A 108 -0.26 4.20 10.83
N GLY A 109 0.23 3.00 11.13
CA GLY A 109 1.47 2.42 10.61
C GLY A 109 1.27 1.46 9.43
N THR A 110 2.36 0.99 8.84
CA THR A 110 2.35 0.07 7.68
C THR A 110 1.82 -1.32 8.03
N GLU A 111 1.97 -1.74 9.29
CA GLU A 111 1.47 -3.00 9.82
C GLU A 111 -0.06 -3.09 9.80
N HIS A 112 -0.76 -1.99 10.09
CA HIS A 112 -2.24 -1.94 10.02
C HIS A 112 -2.72 -2.01 8.57
N LEU A 113 -1.96 -1.44 7.64
CA LEU A 113 -2.30 -1.55 6.21
C LEU A 113 -2.02 -2.94 5.68
N LEU A 114 -0.94 -3.59 6.09
CA LEU A 114 -0.68 -4.98 5.73
C LEU A 114 -1.80 -5.89 6.24
N LEU A 115 -2.20 -5.75 7.50
CA LEU A 115 -3.32 -6.51 8.07
C LEU A 115 -4.63 -6.25 7.33
N ALA A 116 -4.91 -5.00 6.94
CA ALA A 116 -6.08 -4.66 6.16
C ALA A 116 -6.09 -5.28 4.75
N LEU A 117 -4.91 -5.50 4.15
CA LEU A 117 -4.78 -6.09 2.81
C LEU A 117 -4.92 -7.62 2.80
N VAL A 118 -4.77 -8.28 3.95
CA VAL A 118 -4.91 -9.75 4.08
C VAL A 118 -6.27 -10.19 4.63
N ARG A 119 -7.23 -9.26 4.78
CA ARG A 119 -8.61 -9.53 5.20
C ARG A 119 -9.56 -9.60 4.01
#